data_AF-A0A3N2KII3-F1
#
_entry.id   AF-A0A3N2KII3-F1
#
_cell.length_a   1.000
_cell.length_b   1.000
_cell.length_c   1.000
_cell.angle_alpha   90.00
_cell.angle_beta   90.00
_cell.angle_gamma   90.00
#
_symmetry.space_group_name_H-M   'P 1'
#
loop_
_entity.id
_entity.type
_entity.pdbx_description
1 polymer ?
#
loop_
_entity_poly.entity_id
_entity_poly.type
_entity_poly.pdbx_seq_one_letter_code
_entity_poly.pdbx_strand_id
1 'polypeptide(L)'
;MTKAEQDILQDVERAEIPDDVIKAITDELIKVMEKRIENISPDDDPSAEYGESWTKGSCDDDDWLELDEPLDEYEVSYKYSLSWRYRAWTEYWTDPVCYPSFDDMDSKAGEVYDIEIRTPDGEDVKHSICNKIAKIVNEKIK
;
A
#
# COMPACT_ATOMS: atom_id res chain seq x y z
N MET A 1 -17.62 20.66 -23.10
CA MET A 1 -17.04 20.16 -21.85
C MET A 1 -15.88 19.26 -22.20
N THR A 2 -14.73 19.57 -21.64
CA THR A 2 -13.49 18.78 -21.68
C THR A 2 -13.56 17.67 -20.63
N LYS A 3 -12.71 16.65 -20.75
CA LYS A 3 -12.61 15.56 -19.76
C LYS A 3 -12.34 16.10 -18.35
N ALA A 4 -11.44 17.08 -18.22
CA ALA A 4 -11.15 17.72 -16.95
C ALA A 4 -12.37 18.49 -16.37
N GLU A 5 -13.17 19.15 -17.20
CA GLU A 5 -14.41 19.80 -16.74
C GLU A 5 -15.47 18.78 -16.31
N GLN A 6 -15.54 17.61 -16.96
CA GLN A 6 -16.43 16.52 -16.57
C GLN A 6 -15.99 15.86 -15.25
N ASP A 7 -14.69 15.61 -15.09
CA ASP A 7 -14.12 15.05 -13.86
C ASP A 7 -14.35 16.00 -12.67
N ILE A 8 -14.21 17.33 -12.87
CA ILE A 8 -14.51 18.33 -11.85
C ILE A 8 -16.00 18.38 -11.51
N LEU A 9 -16.89 18.34 -12.51
CA LEU A 9 -18.35 18.32 -12.27
C LEU A 9 -18.79 17.06 -11.52
N GLN A 10 -18.24 15.90 -11.90
CA GLN A 10 -18.49 14.64 -11.20
C GLN A 10 -17.95 14.65 -9.77
N ASP A 11 -16.81 15.31 -9.51
CA ASP A 11 -16.28 15.46 -8.15
C ASP A 11 -17.15 16.39 -7.27
N VAL A 12 -17.90 17.32 -7.86
CA VAL A 12 -18.82 18.20 -7.12
C VAL A 12 -20.09 17.47 -6.68
N GLU A 13 -20.57 16.49 -7.45
CA GLU A 13 -21.77 15.68 -7.12
C GLU A 13 -21.49 14.54 -6.14
N ARG A 14 -20.23 14.28 -5.83
CA ARG A 14 -19.79 13.25 -4.88
C ARG A 14 -19.85 13.72 -3.42
N ALA A 15 -20.00 12.75 -2.52
CA ALA A 15 -20.19 13.00 -1.11
C ALA A 15 -18.94 13.63 -0.46
N GLU A 16 -19.18 14.61 0.41
CA GLU A 16 -18.18 15.05 1.39
C GLU A 16 -18.31 14.20 2.65
N ILE A 17 -17.18 13.95 3.30
CA ILE A 17 -17.11 13.21 4.56
C ILE A 17 -16.45 14.07 5.64
N PRO A 18 -16.83 13.89 6.93
CA PRO A 18 -16.26 14.64 8.04
C PRO A 18 -14.73 14.47 8.18
N ASP A 19 -14.05 15.51 8.68
CA ASP A 19 -12.59 15.47 8.88
C ASP A 19 -12.14 14.39 9.89
N ASP A 20 -12.98 14.04 10.86
CA ASP A 20 -12.73 12.94 11.80
C ASP A 20 -12.78 11.57 11.11
N VAL A 21 -13.68 11.39 10.14
CA VAL A 21 -13.73 10.19 9.28
C VAL A 21 -12.49 10.12 8.41
N ILE A 22 -12.11 11.23 7.75
CA ILE A 22 -10.88 11.31 6.94
C ILE A 22 -9.66 10.91 7.79
N LYS A 23 -9.58 11.42 9.02
CA LYS A 23 -8.49 11.11 9.93
C LYS A 23 -8.49 9.64 10.33
N ALA A 24 -9.64 9.06 10.68
CA ALA A 24 -9.75 7.66 11.07
C ALA A 24 -9.31 6.71 9.94
N ILE A 25 -9.76 6.96 8.71
CA ILE A 25 -9.34 6.22 7.51
C ILE A 25 -7.83 6.35 7.30
N THR A 26 -7.30 7.57 7.43
CA THR A 26 -5.86 7.83 7.26
C THR A 26 -5.01 7.09 8.28
N ASP A 27 -5.39 7.17 9.56
CA ASP A 27 -4.65 6.54 10.66
C ASP A 27 -4.64 5.01 10.52
N GLU A 28 -5.74 4.40 10.09
CA GLU A 28 -5.77 2.95 9.87
C GLU A 28 -5.03 2.52 8.60
N LEU A 29 -5.13 3.27 7.50
CA LEU A 29 -4.32 2.98 6.30
C LEU A 29 -2.82 3.05 6.61
N ILE A 30 -2.38 4.02 7.42
CA ILE A 30 -0.99 4.09 7.88
C ILE A 30 -0.63 2.80 8.62
N LYS A 31 -1.44 2.40 9.62
CA LYS A 31 -1.19 1.19 10.41
C LYS A 31 -1.15 -0.08 9.57
N VAL A 32 -2.06 -0.23 8.61
CA VAL A 32 -2.09 -1.38 7.70
C VAL A 32 -0.87 -1.39 6.79
N MET A 33 -0.50 -0.24 6.23
CA MET A 33 0.67 -0.12 5.36
C MET A 33 1.99 -0.31 6.11
N GLU A 34 2.14 0.26 7.30
CA GLU A 34 3.30 0.02 8.18
C GLU A 34 3.46 -1.48 8.46
N LYS A 35 2.37 -2.16 8.81
CA LYS A 35 2.39 -3.61 9.01
C LYS A 35 2.76 -4.38 7.74
N ARG A 36 2.27 -3.97 6.57
CA ARG A 36 2.66 -4.59 5.29
C ARG A 36 4.15 -4.40 5.02
N ILE A 37 4.66 -3.18 5.17
CA ILE A 37 6.07 -2.84 4.99
C ILE A 37 6.96 -3.64 5.96
N GLU A 38 6.59 -3.72 7.24
CA GLU A 38 7.33 -4.50 8.24
C GLU A 38 7.43 -5.98 7.85
N ASN A 39 6.34 -6.54 7.31
CA ASN A 39 6.24 -7.96 6.95
C ASN A 39 6.76 -8.31 5.55
N ILE A 40 7.25 -7.35 4.75
CA ILE A 40 7.86 -7.67 3.45
C ILE A 40 8.97 -8.70 3.64
N SER A 41 8.88 -9.77 2.86
CA SER A 41 9.85 -10.85 2.74
C SER A 41 10.48 -10.87 1.35
N PRO A 42 11.75 -11.28 1.19
CA PRO A 42 12.32 -11.62 -0.10
C PRO A 42 11.48 -12.64 -0.90
N ASP A 43 10.77 -13.54 -0.22
CA ASP A 43 9.88 -14.52 -0.84
C ASP A 43 8.67 -13.89 -1.57
N ASP A 44 8.34 -12.62 -1.26
CA ASP A 44 7.24 -11.89 -1.91
C ASP A 44 7.62 -11.41 -3.33
N ASP A 45 8.91 -11.48 -3.71
CA ASP A 45 9.39 -11.12 -5.05
C ASP A 45 9.31 -12.35 -5.98
N PRO A 46 8.38 -12.38 -6.97
CA PRO A 46 8.26 -13.51 -7.89
C PRO A 46 9.50 -13.68 -8.80
N SER A 47 10.38 -12.68 -8.84
CA SER A 47 11.64 -12.69 -9.58
C SER A 47 12.87 -12.85 -8.70
N ALA A 48 12.70 -13.25 -7.43
CA ALA A 48 13.78 -13.21 -6.47
C ALA A 48 15.05 -13.96 -6.93
N GLU A 49 16.15 -13.21 -7.11
CA GLU A 49 17.47 -13.75 -7.45
C GLU A 49 18.37 -13.78 -6.21
N TYR A 50 18.91 -14.97 -5.92
CA TYR A 50 19.81 -15.21 -4.79
C TYR A 50 21.26 -14.90 -5.19
N GLY A 51 22.01 -14.19 -4.36
CA GLY A 51 23.41 -13.85 -4.62
C GLY A 51 24.06 -12.86 -3.65
N GLU A 52 25.35 -12.62 -3.85
CA GLU A 52 26.19 -11.76 -2.98
C GLU A 52 25.85 -10.25 -3.10
N SER A 53 25.11 -9.87 -4.15
CA SER A 53 24.74 -8.48 -4.45
C SER A 53 23.36 -8.12 -3.90
N TRP A 54 23.19 -6.84 -3.58
CA TRP A 54 21.87 -6.29 -3.25
C TRP A 54 20.95 -6.29 -4.47
N THR A 55 19.81 -6.96 -4.34
CA THR A 55 18.73 -7.07 -5.32
C THR A 55 17.56 -6.20 -4.88
N LYS A 56 16.82 -5.64 -5.85
CA LYS A 56 15.59 -4.89 -5.59
C LYS A 56 14.40 -5.78 -5.88
N GLY A 57 13.44 -5.83 -4.95
CA GLY A 57 12.15 -6.45 -5.13
C GLY A 57 11.02 -5.42 -5.12
N SER A 58 9.90 -5.76 -5.73
CA SER A 58 8.67 -4.99 -5.67
C SER A 58 7.45 -5.90 -5.78
N CYS A 59 6.39 -5.54 -5.09
CA CYS A 59 5.09 -6.19 -5.17
C CYS A 59 4.05 -5.10 -5.34
N ASP A 60 3.28 -5.18 -6.41
CA ASP A 60 2.13 -4.32 -6.67
C ASP A 60 0.89 -5.18 -6.54
N ASP A 61 -0.08 -4.69 -5.76
CA ASP A 61 -1.40 -5.30 -5.68
C ASP A 61 -2.36 -4.42 -6.48
N ASP A 62 -2.73 -4.91 -7.67
CA ASP A 62 -3.70 -4.26 -8.56
C ASP A 62 -5.15 -4.57 -8.15
N ASP A 63 -5.36 -5.52 -7.24
CA ASP A 63 -6.69 -5.81 -6.70
C ASP A 63 -7.07 -4.77 -5.64
N TRP A 64 -8.35 -4.43 -5.61
CA TRP A 64 -8.89 -3.53 -4.59
C TRP A 64 -8.96 -4.27 -3.26
N LEU A 65 -8.21 -3.77 -2.28
CA LEU A 65 -8.28 -4.29 -0.92
C LEU A 65 -9.19 -3.44 -0.06
N GLU A 66 -10.07 -4.09 0.68
CA GLU A 66 -10.99 -3.44 1.61
C GLU A 66 -10.28 -3.13 2.93
N LEU A 67 -10.62 -1.98 3.51
CA LEU A 67 -10.20 -1.54 4.83
C LEU A 67 -11.37 -1.77 5.79
N ASP A 68 -11.33 -2.88 6.52
CA ASP A 68 -12.44 -3.32 7.36
C ASP A 68 -12.71 -2.37 8.55
N GLU A 69 -11.68 -2.02 9.32
CA GLU A 69 -11.80 -1.14 10.48
C GLU A 69 -11.23 0.27 10.20
N PRO A 70 -11.52 1.32 11.00
CA PRO A 70 -12.44 1.40 12.13
C PRO A 70 -13.86 1.87 11.72
N LEU A 71 -14.17 1.92 10.44
CA LEU A 71 -15.41 2.49 9.91
C LEU A 71 -16.07 1.53 8.92
N ASP A 72 -16.51 0.36 9.39
CA ASP A 72 -17.16 -0.68 8.56
C ASP A 72 -18.35 -0.15 7.73
N GLU A 73 -18.96 0.97 8.17
CA GLU A 73 -20.08 1.61 7.45
C GLU A 73 -19.62 2.32 6.17
N TYR A 74 -18.34 2.68 6.07
CA TYR A 74 -17.74 3.26 4.88
C TYR A 74 -16.99 2.17 4.12
N GLU A 75 -17.41 1.88 2.88
CA GLU A 75 -16.69 0.94 2.02
C GLU A 75 -15.42 1.64 1.52
N VAL A 76 -14.31 1.43 2.22
CA VAL A 76 -13.00 1.99 1.85
C VAL A 76 -12.20 0.89 1.17
N SER A 77 -11.80 1.12 -0.08
CA SER A 77 -10.89 0.25 -0.80
C SER A 77 -9.66 1.01 -1.28
N TYR A 78 -8.52 0.32 -1.35
CA TYR A 78 -7.25 0.93 -1.76
C TYR A 78 -6.39 -0.03 -2.57
N LYS A 79 -5.49 0.57 -3.34
CA LYS A 79 -4.41 -0.13 -4.04
C LYS A 79 -3.05 0.37 -3.58
N TYR A 80 -2.08 -0.53 -3.56
CA TYR A 80 -0.76 -0.23 -3.02
C TYR A 80 0.38 -0.91 -3.78
N SER A 81 1.57 -0.37 -3.61
CA SER A 81 2.83 -0.97 -4.01
C SER A 81 3.78 -1.05 -2.83
N LEU A 82 4.64 -2.06 -2.84
CA LEU A 82 5.73 -2.26 -1.91
C LEU A 82 7.03 -2.38 -2.70
N SER A 83 8.10 -1.81 -2.15
CA SER A 83 9.43 -1.94 -2.73
C SER A 83 10.47 -2.18 -1.64
N TRP A 84 11.49 -2.96 -1.97
CA TRP A 84 12.53 -3.29 -1.02
C TRP A 84 13.87 -3.57 -1.70
N ARG A 85 14.91 -3.59 -0.87
CA ARG A 85 16.23 -4.03 -1.26
C ARG A 85 16.72 -5.08 -0.28
N TYR A 86 17.08 -6.24 -0.81
CA TYR A 86 17.48 -7.40 -0.05
C TYR A 86 18.72 -8.06 -0.66
N ARG A 87 19.37 -8.93 0.10
CA ARG A 87 20.36 -9.88 -0.41
C ARG A 87 20.12 -11.20 0.31
N ALA A 88 20.02 -12.28 -0.46
CA ALA A 88 19.80 -13.62 0.06
C ALA A 88 20.93 -14.51 -0.47
N TRP A 89 21.63 -15.18 0.44
CA TRP A 89 22.77 -16.04 0.07
C TRP A 89 22.30 -17.48 -0.12
N THR A 90 22.45 -18.02 -1.33
CA THR A 90 22.34 -19.46 -1.58
C THR A 90 23.72 -20.09 -1.46
N GLU A 91 23.98 -20.80 -0.36
CA GLU A 91 25.12 -21.71 -0.32
C GLU A 91 24.85 -22.91 -1.25
N TYR A 92 25.67 -23.05 -2.30
CA TYR A 92 25.72 -24.28 -3.10
C TYR A 92 26.39 -25.38 -2.24
N TRP A 93 25.60 -26.38 -1.83
CA TRP A 93 26.02 -27.41 -0.85
C TRP A 93 26.99 -28.47 -1.38
N THR A 94 27.98 -28.84 -0.55
CA THR A 94 28.60 -30.18 -0.52
C THR A 94 28.74 -30.84 0.88
N ASP A 95 28.25 -30.28 2.02
CA ASP A 95 28.45 -30.89 3.36
C ASP A 95 27.31 -30.56 4.37
N PRO A 96 26.81 -31.46 5.26
CA PRO A 96 25.49 -31.35 5.90
C PRO A 96 25.48 -30.71 7.31
N VAL A 97 26.30 -29.69 7.57
CA VAL A 97 26.31 -28.99 8.87
C VAL A 97 25.88 -27.53 8.68
N CYS A 98 24.75 -27.18 9.29
CA CYS A 98 23.90 -26.04 8.99
C CYS A 98 24.33 -24.66 9.55
N TYR A 99 23.77 -23.61 8.90
CA TYR A 99 23.39 -22.24 9.32
C TYR A 99 24.36 -21.07 9.05
N PRO A 100 23.88 -19.84 8.67
CA PRO A 100 22.51 -19.38 8.35
C PRO A 100 22.36 -18.79 6.92
N SER A 101 21.15 -18.85 6.35
CA SER A 101 20.72 -17.94 5.28
C SER A 101 20.58 -16.55 5.89
N PHE A 102 21.55 -15.66 5.63
CA PHE A 102 21.38 -14.25 6.00
C PHE A 102 20.62 -13.55 4.88
N ASP A 103 19.31 -13.42 5.07
CA ASP A 103 18.49 -12.52 4.27
C ASP A 103 18.61 -11.13 4.91
N ASP A 104 19.52 -10.31 4.40
CA ASP A 104 19.62 -8.93 4.86
C ASP A 104 18.67 -8.05 4.05
N MET A 105 18.01 -7.13 4.72
CA MET A 105 17.11 -6.16 4.12
C MET A 105 17.46 -4.78 4.64
N ASP A 106 17.84 -3.87 3.76
CA ASP A 106 18.35 -2.55 4.14
C ASP A 106 17.48 -1.38 3.70
N SER A 107 16.43 -1.65 2.91
CA SER A 107 15.35 -0.70 2.67
C SER A 107 14.03 -1.42 2.45
N LYS A 108 12.97 -0.88 3.07
CA LYS A 108 11.57 -1.24 2.85
C LYS A 108 10.79 0.05 2.62
N ALA A 109 9.87 0.07 1.67
CA ALA A 109 9.01 1.22 1.41
C ALA A 109 7.65 0.74 0.87
N GLY A 110 6.63 1.58 1.06
CA GLY A 110 5.31 1.36 0.48
C GLY A 110 4.68 2.65 -0.04
N GLU A 111 3.72 2.50 -0.92
CA GLU A 111 2.93 3.59 -1.50
C GLU A 111 1.48 3.15 -1.67
N VAL A 112 0.55 4.01 -1.28
CA VAL A 112 -0.87 3.91 -1.63
C VAL A 112 -1.12 4.84 -2.79
N TYR A 113 -1.54 4.30 -3.94
CA TYR A 113 -1.65 5.08 -5.18
C TYR A 113 -3.09 5.26 -5.67
N ASP A 114 -4.04 4.48 -5.13
CA ASP A 114 -5.46 4.63 -5.45
C ASP A 114 -6.33 4.32 -4.23
N ILE A 115 -7.42 5.07 -4.06
CA ILE A 115 -8.36 4.95 -2.94
C ILE A 115 -9.78 5.25 -3.44
N GLU A 116 -10.70 4.32 -3.22
CA GLU A 116 -12.14 4.52 -3.39
C GLU A 116 -12.82 4.47 -2.02
N ILE A 117 -13.76 5.38 -1.80
CA ILE A 117 -14.55 5.42 -0.56
C ILE A 117 -16.00 5.60 -0.95
N ARG A 118 -16.86 4.73 -0.42
CA ARG A 118 -18.32 4.87 -0.52
C ARG A 118 -18.90 5.12 0.87
N THR A 119 -19.80 6.09 0.94
CA THR A 119 -20.55 6.41 2.15
C THR A 119 -21.56 5.31 2.52
N PRO A 120 -22.07 5.28 3.76
CA PRO A 120 -23.10 4.31 4.17
C PRO A 120 -24.38 4.38 3.33
N ASP A 121 -24.66 5.54 2.72
CA ASP A 121 -25.81 5.77 1.84
C ASP A 121 -25.57 5.29 0.39
N GLY A 122 -24.37 4.77 0.10
CA GLY A 122 -23.99 4.26 -1.21
C GLY A 122 -23.45 5.32 -2.17
N GLU A 123 -23.18 6.54 -1.70
CA GLU A 123 -22.61 7.62 -2.52
C GLU A 123 -21.08 7.56 -2.53
N ASP A 124 -20.49 7.68 -3.71
CA ASP A 124 -19.03 7.75 -3.86
C ASP A 124 -18.50 9.08 -3.32
N VAL A 125 -17.39 9.04 -2.60
CA VAL A 125 -16.72 10.22 -2.02
C VAL A 125 -15.86 10.92 -3.06
N LYS A 126 -15.65 12.23 -2.87
CA LYS A 126 -14.81 13.07 -3.73
C LYS A 126 -13.39 12.51 -3.86
N HIS A 127 -12.88 12.43 -5.09
CA HIS A 127 -11.50 12.08 -5.38
C HIS A 127 -10.51 13.04 -4.73
N SER A 128 -10.87 14.32 -4.57
CA SER A 128 -10.03 15.28 -3.85
C SER A 128 -9.77 14.88 -2.39
N ILE A 129 -10.72 14.20 -1.74
CA ILE A 129 -10.55 13.65 -0.39
C ILE A 129 -9.68 12.39 -0.44
N CYS A 130 -9.94 11.45 -1.34
CA CYS A 130 -9.11 10.26 -1.53
C CYS A 130 -7.64 10.61 -1.79
N ASN A 131 -7.37 11.55 -2.71
CA ASN A 131 -6.03 12.04 -3.01
C ASN A 131 -5.35 12.69 -1.80
N LYS A 132 -6.11 13.40 -0.96
CA LYS A 132 -5.60 14.00 0.28
C LYS A 132 -5.18 12.89 1.26
N ILE A 133 -5.98 11.85 1.42
CA ILE A 133 -5.67 10.70 2.28
C ILE A 133 -4.41 10.00 1.77
N ALA A 134 -4.37 9.58 0.50
CA ALA A 134 -3.22 8.90 -0.09
C ALA A 134 -1.92 9.70 0.10
N LYS A 135 -1.98 11.01 -0.12
CA LYS A 135 -0.83 11.90 0.11
C LYS A 135 -0.36 11.87 1.57
N ILE A 136 -1.27 11.98 2.55
CA ILE A 136 -0.90 11.98 3.97
C ILE A 136 -0.32 10.63 4.38
N VAL A 137 -0.93 9.53 3.94
CA VAL A 137 -0.44 8.16 4.18
C VAL A 137 0.99 8.04 3.63
N ASN A 138 1.22 8.40 2.37
CA ASN A 138 2.53 8.32 1.72
C ASN A 138 3.60 9.26 2.32
N GLU A 139 3.20 10.32 3.04
CA GLU A 139 4.13 11.15 3.80
C GLU A 139 4.55 10.49 5.13
N LYS A 140 3.80 9.50 5.60
CA LYS A 140 4.00 8.83 6.90
C LYS A 140 4.69 7.47 6.79
N ILE A 141 4.42 6.70 5.74
CA ILE A 141 4.91 5.32 5.56
C ILE A 141 6.26 5.21 4.82
N LYS A 142 6.97 6.32 4.64
CA LYS A 142 8.26 6.40 3.93
C LYS A 142 9.45 5.93 4.74
#